data_AF-A0A9P2XKH8-F1
#
_entry.id   AF-A0A9P2XKH8-F1
#
_cell.length_a   1.000
_cell.length_b   1.000
_cell.length_c   1.000
_cell.angle_alpha   90.00
_cell.angle_beta   90.00
_cell.angle_gamma   90.00
#
_symmetry.space_group_name_H-M   'P 1'
#
loop_
_entity.id
_entity.type
_entity.pdbx_description
1 polymer ?
#
loop_
_entity_poly.entity_id
_entity_poly.type
_entity_poly.pdbx_seq_one_letter_code
_entity_poly.pdbx_strand_id
1 'polypeptide(L)'
;MKSTLIKHGFLAGTLLGLPWVTHAYDLPTVNLGMTSFLDGGLPAGPGWYAQTYFQNYDSNKLVDAKGQKLGLPKTDLNYQVLVEQISYLSNVRVKDKASLGINFLIPFVSKMDMDDGLNNAAIKAQSGFGDIMIGPFIQFDPVIGAQGPKFVHRFEFQVNLPTGEYNQQKDINPSNNAVSFDPYWAATYWFNPKWTASTRIHYLYNFKNDDPSYAFAGANDMQAGQAIHANFATDYAITEQFRLGLNGYWLKQVTDTEVDGEKVKGRREQVWAIGPGAMYSFSKNDHLVANAYFEQDTENRPEGTRLQVRYVHHF
;
A
#
# COMPACT_ATOMS: atom_id res chain seq x y z
N MET A 1 70.09 -43.96 8.62
CA MET A 1 69.95 -43.34 7.28
C MET A 1 68.47 -43.17 6.97
N LYS A 2 68.04 -41.91 6.71
CA LYS A 2 66.80 -41.44 6.04
C LYS A 2 65.47 -41.84 6.71
N SER A 3 64.81 -41.03 7.55
CA SER A 3 64.19 -39.69 7.38
C SER A 3 62.78 -39.69 6.75
N THR A 4 61.85 -39.12 7.53
CA THR A 4 60.69 -38.26 7.15
C THR A 4 59.53 -38.86 6.34
N LEU A 5 58.29 -38.77 6.83
CA LEU A 5 57.43 -37.56 6.75
C LEU A 5 56.05 -37.82 7.38
N ILE A 6 55.69 -36.99 8.36
CA ILE A 6 54.34 -36.82 8.91
C ILE A 6 53.51 -36.05 7.87
N LYS A 7 52.36 -36.57 7.45
CA LYS A 7 51.36 -35.82 6.67
C LYS A 7 50.23 -35.36 7.59
N HIS A 8 50.20 -34.05 7.82
CA HIS A 8 49.05 -33.33 8.34
C HIS A 8 47.98 -33.29 7.23
N GLY A 9 46.80 -33.84 7.50
CA GLY A 9 45.60 -33.69 6.68
C GLY A 9 44.60 -32.78 7.38
N PHE A 10 44.70 -31.48 7.10
CA PHE A 10 43.69 -30.48 7.42
C PHE A 10 42.51 -30.71 6.47
N LEU A 11 41.32 -31.05 6.97
CA LEU A 11 40.08 -30.94 6.20
C LEU A 11 39.13 -30.02 6.94
N ALA A 12 39.32 -28.73 6.70
CA ALA A 12 38.31 -27.72 6.93
C ALA A 12 37.23 -27.89 5.85
N GLY A 13 36.01 -28.19 6.28
CA GLY A 13 34.83 -28.34 5.42
C GLY A 13 33.62 -27.70 6.06
N THR A 14 33.77 -26.47 6.55
CA THR A 14 32.65 -25.64 6.99
C THR A 14 31.94 -25.12 5.74
N LEU A 15 30.93 -25.84 5.29
CA LEU A 15 29.90 -25.31 4.40
C LEU A 15 29.15 -24.22 5.17
N LEU A 16 29.66 -22.99 5.09
CA LEU A 16 28.94 -21.79 5.49
C LEU A 16 27.73 -21.67 4.57
N GLY A 17 26.58 -22.14 5.05
CA GLY A 17 25.30 -21.72 4.51
C GLY A 17 25.25 -20.21 4.63
N LEU A 18 25.21 -19.51 3.49
CA LEU A 18 24.89 -18.10 3.47
C LEU A 18 23.54 -17.95 4.19
N PRO A 19 23.45 -17.22 5.31
CA PRO A 19 22.16 -16.92 5.88
C PRO A 19 21.40 -16.12 4.83
N TRP A 20 20.30 -16.68 4.35
CA TRP A 20 19.30 -15.93 3.61
C TRP A 20 18.74 -14.95 4.61
N VAL A 21 19.30 -13.75 4.66
CA VAL A 21 18.75 -12.67 5.49
C VAL A 21 17.38 -12.41 4.89
N THR A 22 16.34 -12.82 5.61
CA THR A 22 14.96 -12.50 5.30
C THR A 22 14.79 -11.02 5.55
N HIS A 23 14.95 -10.21 4.50
CA HIS A 23 14.80 -8.77 4.62
C HIS A 23 13.32 -8.39 4.65
N ALA A 24 13.00 -7.38 5.45
CA ALA A 24 11.76 -6.65 5.32
C ALA A 24 11.60 -6.00 3.94
N TYR A 25 10.38 -5.58 3.66
CA TYR A 25 9.97 -4.87 2.46
C TYR A 25 10.44 -3.42 2.50
N ASP A 26 10.91 -2.90 1.37
CA ASP A 26 11.60 -1.60 1.28
C ASP A 26 10.60 -0.45 1.07
N LEU A 27 9.58 -0.69 0.25
CA LEU A 27 8.58 0.30 -0.09
C LEU A 27 7.74 0.68 1.16
N PRO A 28 7.38 1.97 1.32
CA PRO A 28 6.40 2.35 2.32
C PRO A 28 5.07 1.65 2.10
N THR A 29 4.24 1.67 3.14
CA THR A 29 2.83 1.35 3.00
C THR A 29 2.19 2.35 2.02
N VAL A 30 1.48 1.82 1.02
CA VAL A 30 0.74 2.62 0.05
C VAL A 30 -0.71 2.18 -0.03
N ASN A 31 -1.53 2.94 -0.76
CA ASN A 31 -2.93 2.65 -0.98
C ASN A 31 -3.13 1.40 -1.89
N LEU A 32 -3.07 0.22 -1.28
CA LEU A 32 -3.40 -1.05 -1.93
C LEU A 32 -4.82 -1.47 -1.57
N GLY A 33 -5.73 -1.23 -2.50
CA GLY A 33 -7.13 -1.55 -2.36
C GLY A 33 -7.80 -0.80 -1.23
N MET A 34 -7.40 0.46 -0.92
CA MET A 34 -8.17 1.35 -0.03
C MET A 34 -9.34 2.04 -0.70
N THR A 35 -9.31 2.12 -2.03
CA THR A 35 -10.36 2.76 -2.79
C THR A 35 -10.83 1.85 -3.90
N SER A 36 -12.11 1.94 -4.26
CA SER A 36 -12.70 1.09 -5.31
C SER A 36 -13.79 1.84 -6.08
N PHE A 37 -15.04 1.70 -5.67
CA PHE A 37 -16.21 2.20 -6.39
C PHE A 37 -16.31 3.72 -6.34
N LEU A 38 -16.69 4.32 -7.48
CA LEU A 38 -16.94 5.76 -7.65
C LEU A 38 -15.77 6.66 -7.19
N ASP A 39 -14.53 6.20 -7.34
CA ASP A 39 -13.35 6.84 -6.76
C ASP A 39 -12.85 8.11 -7.47
N GLY A 40 -13.40 8.44 -8.63
CA GLY A 40 -12.98 9.59 -9.44
C GLY A 40 -13.44 10.95 -8.90
N GLY A 41 -14.35 10.97 -7.93
CA GLY A 41 -14.91 12.20 -7.38
C GLY A 41 -15.45 12.01 -5.97
N LEU A 42 -15.63 13.12 -5.26
CA LEU A 42 -16.32 13.12 -3.96
C LEU A 42 -17.84 13.10 -4.15
N PRO A 43 -18.60 12.39 -3.30
CA PRO A 43 -20.00 12.04 -3.59
C PRO A 43 -20.99 13.23 -3.53
N ALA A 44 -20.70 14.30 -2.79
CA ALA A 44 -21.74 15.25 -2.35
C ALA A 44 -21.38 16.75 -2.52
N GLY A 45 -20.43 17.08 -3.39
CA GLY A 45 -20.06 18.47 -3.73
C GLY A 45 -19.05 19.12 -2.77
N PRO A 46 -18.86 20.45 -2.81
CA PRO A 46 -17.93 21.15 -1.92
C PRO A 46 -18.34 21.03 -0.45
N GLY A 47 -17.35 20.93 0.44
CA GLY A 47 -17.57 20.73 1.86
C GLY A 47 -16.50 19.88 2.53
N TRP A 48 -16.78 19.50 3.76
CA TRP A 48 -15.94 18.62 4.57
C TRP A 48 -16.39 17.18 4.44
N TYR A 49 -15.43 16.28 4.36
CA TYR A 49 -15.67 14.85 4.37
C TYR A 49 -14.83 14.19 5.45
N ALA A 50 -15.41 13.21 6.12
CA ALA A 50 -14.67 12.26 6.94
C ALA A 50 -14.80 10.87 6.31
N GLN A 51 -13.69 10.14 6.23
CA GLN A 51 -13.67 8.75 5.80
C GLN A 51 -12.87 7.91 6.78
N THR A 52 -13.48 6.84 7.25
CA THR A 52 -12.87 5.87 8.15
C THR A 52 -12.66 4.57 7.40
N TYR A 53 -11.41 4.12 7.32
CA TYR A 53 -11.03 2.87 6.70
C TYR A 53 -10.65 1.89 7.80
N PHE A 54 -11.25 0.71 7.79
CA PHE A 54 -10.78 -0.43 8.58
C PHE A 54 -10.30 -1.50 7.61
N GLN A 55 -9.10 -2.02 7.86
CA GLN A 55 -8.50 -3.05 7.04
C GLN A 55 -7.94 -4.16 7.92
N ASN A 56 -8.26 -5.40 7.57
CA ASN A 56 -7.69 -6.59 8.19
C ASN A 56 -6.92 -7.36 7.12
N TYR A 57 -5.68 -7.70 7.39
CA TYR A 57 -4.82 -8.48 6.52
C TYR A 57 -4.36 -9.76 7.21
N ASP A 58 -4.44 -10.88 6.49
CA ASP A 58 -3.95 -12.18 6.92
C ASP A 58 -3.13 -12.80 5.79
N SER A 59 -1.92 -13.26 6.11
CA SER A 59 -1.04 -14.00 5.21
C SER A 59 -0.32 -15.09 5.99
N ASN A 60 -0.18 -16.26 5.36
CA ASN A 60 0.67 -17.35 5.83
C ASN A 60 1.86 -17.58 4.89
N LYS A 61 2.14 -16.61 4.02
CA LYS A 61 3.10 -16.71 2.90
C LYS A 61 3.80 -15.38 2.69
N LEU A 62 4.93 -15.21 3.37
CA LEU A 62 5.93 -14.21 2.99
C LEU A 62 6.78 -14.79 1.86
N VAL A 63 6.96 -14.05 0.76
CA VAL A 63 7.68 -14.53 -0.43
C VAL A 63 8.93 -13.73 -0.75
N ASP A 64 9.90 -14.39 -1.39
CA ASP A 64 11.15 -13.81 -1.87
C ASP A 64 11.01 -13.20 -3.28
N ALA A 65 12.14 -12.81 -3.87
CA ALA A 65 12.26 -12.22 -5.20
C ALA A 65 11.87 -13.15 -6.36
N LYS A 66 11.62 -14.43 -6.10
CA LYS A 66 11.15 -15.43 -7.06
C LYS A 66 9.71 -15.86 -6.79
N GLY A 67 9.02 -15.19 -5.86
CA GLY A 67 7.69 -15.57 -5.39
C GLY A 67 7.65 -16.86 -4.58
N GLN A 68 8.82 -17.33 -4.10
CA GLN A 68 8.93 -18.54 -3.29
C GLN A 68 8.78 -18.18 -1.82
N LYS A 69 8.07 -19.03 -1.06
CA LYS A 69 7.88 -18.84 0.38
C LYS A 69 9.25 -18.79 1.09
N LEU A 70 9.42 -17.86 2.02
CA LEU A 70 10.63 -17.77 2.83
C LEU A 70 10.89 -19.09 3.58
N GLY A 71 12.17 -19.46 3.71
CA GLY A 71 12.63 -20.67 4.40
C GLY A 71 12.56 -20.60 5.92
N LEU A 72 11.51 -19.99 6.48
CA LEU A 72 11.25 -19.90 7.92
C LEU A 72 10.28 -21.01 8.38
N PRO A 73 10.34 -21.47 9.64
CA PRO A 73 9.39 -22.46 10.16
C PRO A 73 7.93 -22.02 10.03
N LYS A 74 7.66 -20.73 10.22
CA LYS A 74 6.38 -20.08 9.92
C LYS A 74 6.61 -18.72 9.27
N THR A 75 5.57 -18.22 8.61
CA THR A 75 5.58 -16.90 7.97
C THR A 75 4.20 -16.27 8.11
N ASP A 76 3.62 -16.37 9.30
CA ASP A 76 2.26 -15.94 9.56
C ASP A 76 2.28 -14.45 9.93
N LEU A 77 1.60 -13.61 9.15
CA LEU A 77 1.52 -12.17 9.32
C LEU A 77 0.06 -11.74 9.35
N ASN A 78 -0.35 -11.16 10.47
CA ASN A 78 -1.70 -10.68 10.72
C ASN A 78 -1.64 -9.23 11.20
N TYR A 79 -2.29 -8.31 10.49
CA TYR A 79 -2.34 -6.91 10.94
C TYR A 79 -3.69 -6.26 10.68
N GLN A 80 -3.96 -5.24 11.50
CA GLN A 80 -5.15 -4.40 11.39
C GLN A 80 -4.74 -2.94 11.27
N VAL A 81 -5.36 -2.24 10.33
CA VAL A 81 -5.13 -0.82 10.09
C VAL A 81 -6.44 -0.07 10.17
N LEU A 82 -6.44 1.00 10.94
CA LEU A 82 -7.43 2.07 10.89
C LEU A 82 -6.81 3.25 10.15
N VAL A 83 -7.49 3.83 9.18
CA VAL A 83 -7.07 5.11 8.59
C VAL A 83 -8.21 6.09 8.70
N GLU A 84 -7.93 7.24 9.30
CA GLU A 84 -8.86 8.37 9.30
C GLU A 84 -8.43 9.38 8.25
N GLN A 85 -9.33 9.69 7.32
CA GLN A 85 -9.11 10.68 6.28
C GLN A 85 -10.10 11.82 6.46
N ILE A 86 -9.57 13.04 6.56
CA ILE A 86 -10.35 14.27 6.50
C ILE A 86 -10.05 14.96 5.18
N SER A 87 -11.09 15.29 4.44
CA SER A 87 -10.98 15.99 3.16
C SER A 87 -11.76 17.29 3.20
N TYR A 88 -11.21 18.34 2.58
CA TYR A 88 -11.95 19.55 2.29
C TYR A 88 -11.95 19.80 0.78
N LEU A 89 -13.13 19.88 0.18
CA LEU A 89 -13.32 20.34 -1.19
C LEU A 89 -13.80 21.79 -1.14
N SER A 90 -12.97 22.71 -1.62
CA SER A 90 -13.26 24.13 -1.57
C SER A 90 -14.25 24.57 -2.65
N ASN A 91 -14.85 25.74 -2.41
CA ASN A 91 -15.54 26.51 -3.43
C ASN A 91 -14.59 27.30 -4.35
N VAL A 92 -13.27 27.20 -4.15
CA VAL A 92 -12.28 27.89 -4.99
C VAL A 92 -12.15 27.14 -6.32
N ARG A 93 -12.35 27.88 -7.41
CA ARG A 93 -12.44 27.32 -8.76
C ARG A 93 -11.15 27.52 -9.55
N VAL A 94 -10.72 26.48 -10.26
CA VAL A 94 -9.68 26.52 -11.29
C VAL A 94 -10.37 26.65 -12.64
N LYS A 95 -10.48 27.89 -13.12
CA LYS A 95 -11.38 28.24 -14.24
C LYS A 95 -12.81 27.75 -13.92
N ASP A 96 -13.63 27.51 -14.94
CA ASP A 96 -15.01 27.04 -14.74
C ASP A 96 -15.14 25.52 -14.73
N LYS A 97 -14.05 24.77 -14.46
CA LYS A 97 -14.02 23.31 -14.72
C LYS A 97 -13.56 22.44 -13.55
N ALA A 98 -12.99 23.01 -12.51
CA ALA A 98 -12.45 22.25 -11.39
C ALA A 98 -12.46 23.05 -10.08
N SER A 99 -12.44 22.33 -8.96
CA SER A 99 -12.29 22.87 -7.61
C SER A 99 -11.01 22.36 -6.97
N LEU A 100 -10.42 23.17 -6.09
CA LEU A 100 -9.28 22.76 -5.27
C LEU A 100 -9.76 22.06 -3.99
N GLY A 101 -9.00 21.09 -3.52
CA GLY A 101 -9.21 20.48 -2.22
C GLY A 101 -7.92 19.99 -1.59
N ILE A 102 -8.05 19.46 -0.39
CA ILE A 102 -6.93 18.89 0.37
C ILE A 102 -7.40 17.67 1.16
N ASN A 103 -6.55 16.64 1.22
CA ASN A 103 -6.70 15.48 2.07
C ASN A 103 -5.66 15.49 3.19
N PHE A 104 -6.07 15.01 4.36
CA PHE A 104 -5.22 14.64 5.47
C PHE A 104 -5.58 13.21 5.87
N LEU A 105 -4.61 12.30 5.90
CA LEU A 105 -4.80 10.91 6.29
C LEU A 105 -3.88 10.55 7.46
N ILE A 106 -4.45 9.86 8.44
CA ILE A 106 -3.76 9.41 9.64
C ILE A 106 -3.94 7.89 9.76
N PRO A 107 -2.94 7.11 9.34
CA PRO A 107 -2.97 5.66 9.49
C PRO A 107 -2.54 5.24 10.90
N PHE A 108 -3.19 4.22 11.44
CA PHE A 108 -2.89 3.59 12.71
C PHE A 108 -2.95 2.07 12.56
N VAL A 109 -1.80 1.42 12.69
CA VAL A 109 -1.69 -0.03 12.76
C VAL A 109 -2.01 -0.44 14.19
N SER A 110 -3.27 -0.83 14.43
CA SER A 110 -3.77 -1.18 15.77
C SER A 110 -3.28 -2.54 16.26
N LYS A 111 -2.95 -3.43 15.33
CA LYS A 111 -2.50 -4.79 15.59
C LYS A 111 -1.45 -5.19 14.55
N MET A 112 -0.37 -5.83 15.00
CA MET A 112 0.68 -6.36 14.15
C MET A 112 1.24 -7.64 14.81
N ASP A 113 0.73 -8.78 14.37
CA ASP A 113 1.14 -10.11 14.83
C ASP A 113 2.00 -10.75 13.73
N MET A 114 3.24 -11.08 14.06
CA MET A 114 4.15 -11.83 13.21
C MET A 114 4.57 -13.10 13.94
N ASP A 115 4.44 -14.27 13.31
CA ASP A 115 4.95 -15.55 13.83
C ASP A 115 5.89 -16.17 12.78
N ASP A 116 7.19 -16.10 13.07
CA ASP A 116 8.26 -16.73 12.27
C ASP A 116 8.56 -18.18 12.71
N GLY A 117 7.89 -18.67 13.75
CA GLY A 117 8.14 -19.96 14.37
C GLY A 117 9.48 -20.05 15.13
N LEU A 118 10.13 -18.91 15.33
CA LEU A 118 11.42 -18.74 16.01
C LEU A 118 11.34 -17.70 17.14
N ASN A 119 10.14 -17.46 17.67
CA ASN A 119 9.87 -16.46 18.70
C ASN A 119 10.34 -15.05 18.28
N ASN A 120 10.04 -14.66 17.04
CA ASN A 120 10.38 -13.37 16.43
C ASN A 120 11.88 -13.07 16.35
N ALA A 121 12.72 -14.11 16.34
CA ALA A 121 14.16 -13.95 16.20
C ALA A 121 14.57 -13.55 14.78
N ALA A 122 13.80 -13.97 13.76
CA ALA A 122 14.09 -13.69 12.36
C ALA A 122 13.33 -12.46 11.83
N ILE A 123 12.08 -12.27 12.27
CA ILE A 123 11.25 -11.13 11.84
C ILE A 123 10.62 -10.47 13.06
N LYS A 124 11.01 -9.21 13.28
CA LYS A 124 10.50 -8.36 14.36
C LYS A 124 9.55 -7.32 13.78
N ALA A 125 8.32 -7.32 14.27
CA ALA A 125 7.31 -6.36 13.85
C ALA A 125 6.94 -5.42 15.01
N GLN A 126 6.26 -4.33 14.67
CA GLN A 126 5.61 -3.43 15.63
C GLN A 126 4.36 -2.77 15.07
N SER A 127 3.46 -2.39 15.98
CA SER A 127 2.25 -1.60 15.74
C SER A 127 2.51 -0.13 16.06
N GLY A 128 1.62 0.76 15.62
CA GLY A 128 1.75 2.20 15.89
C GLY A 128 1.10 3.06 14.82
N PHE A 129 1.22 4.38 14.97
CA PHE A 129 0.83 5.31 13.92
C PHE A 129 1.75 5.13 12.71
N GLY A 130 1.19 5.15 11.50
CA GLY A 130 1.97 5.29 10.29
C GLY A 130 2.21 6.76 9.95
N ASP A 131 2.74 6.98 8.76
CA ASP A 131 3.06 8.31 8.26
C ASP A 131 1.82 9.13 7.92
N ILE A 132 1.78 10.37 8.39
CA ILE A 132 0.71 11.31 8.03
C ILE A 132 0.84 11.63 6.55
N MET A 133 -0.26 11.53 5.83
CA MET A 133 -0.31 11.86 4.40
C MET A 133 -1.10 13.15 4.19
N ILE A 134 -0.56 14.05 3.38
CA ILE A 134 -1.19 15.31 3.01
C ILE A 134 -1.22 15.39 1.49
N GLY A 135 -2.40 15.66 0.91
CA GLY A 135 -2.59 15.66 -0.53
C GLY A 135 -3.47 16.81 -1.01
N PRO A 136 -2.90 17.94 -1.47
CA PRO A 136 -3.66 18.90 -2.26
C PRO A 136 -4.10 18.25 -3.58
N PHE A 137 -5.36 18.48 -3.96
CA PHE A 137 -5.94 17.89 -5.16
C PHE A 137 -6.77 18.89 -5.98
N ILE A 138 -6.89 18.57 -7.28
CA ILE A 138 -7.73 19.27 -8.24
C ILE A 138 -8.85 18.32 -8.64
N GLN A 139 -10.08 18.63 -8.22
CA GLN A 139 -11.28 17.88 -8.57
C GLN A 139 -11.94 18.50 -9.80
N PHE A 140 -12.00 17.76 -10.90
CA PHE A 140 -12.71 18.23 -12.09
C PHE A 140 -14.21 17.98 -11.95
N ASP A 141 -14.99 18.89 -12.54
CA ASP A 141 -16.43 18.73 -12.60
C ASP A 141 -16.79 17.47 -13.40
N PRO A 142 -17.87 16.77 -13.01
CA PRO A 142 -18.33 15.61 -13.75
C PRO A 142 -18.78 16.03 -15.16
N VAL A 143 -18.37 15.26 -16.15
CA VAL A 143 -18.95 15.32 -17.50
C VAL A 143 -20.35 14.72 -17.42
N ILE A 144 -21.36 15.53 -17.69
CA ILE A 144 -22.77 15.13 -17.68
C ILE A 144 -23.26 14.88 -19.11
N GLY A 145 -23.85 13.71 -19.34
CA GLY A 145 -24.56 13.36 -20.58
C GLY A 145 -26.08 13.38 -20.40
N ALA A 146 -26.80 13.07 -21.48
CA ALA A 146 -28.28 13.10 -21.50
C ALA A 146 -28.96 12.20 -20.44
N GLN A 147 -28.26 11.17 -19.96
CA GLN A 147 -28.79 10.18 -19.00
C GLN A 147 -28.12 10.28 -17.61
N GLY A 148 -27.34 11.33 -17.35
CA GLY A 148 -26.61 11.51 -16.10
C GLY A 148 -25.08 11.54 -16.28
N PRO A 149 -24.31 11.32 -15.19
CA PRO A 149 -22.85 11.36 -15.23
C PRO A 149 -22.26 10.39 -16.26
N LYS A 150 -21.16 10.80 -16.89
CA LYS A 150 -20.39 10.01 -17.84
C LYS A 150 -18.96 9.80 -17.41
N PHE A 151 -18.35 10.82 -16.83
CA PHE A 151 -16.96 10.77 -16.41
C PHE A 151 -16.68 11.78 -15.31
N VAL A 152 -15.85 11.42 -14.33
CA VAL A 152 -15.31 12.35 -13.34
C VAL A 152 -13.90 11.92 -12.98
N HIS A 153 -13.01 12.86 -12.70
CA HIS A 153 -11.64 12.56 -12.32
C HIS A 153 -11.03 13.65 -11.44
N ARG A 154 -9.93 13.29 -10.79
CA ARG A 154 -9.10 14.22 -10.00
C ARG A 154 -7.63 13.87 -10.10
N PHE A 155 -6.79 14.87 -9.89
CA PHE A 155 -5.36 14.70 -9.65
C PHE A 155 -5.03 15.13 -8.23
N GLU A 156 -4.19 14.37 -7.55
CA GLU A 156 -3.70 14.68 -6.21
C GLU A 156 -2.19 14.54 -6.15
N PHE A 157 -1.57 15.40 -5.35
CA PHE A 157 -0.13 15.43 -5.13
C PHE A 157 0.16 15.05 -3.67
N GLN A 158 -0.01 13.77 -3.35
CA GLN A 158 0.14 13.26 -1.99
C GLN A 158 1.61 13.25 -1.57
N VAL A 159 1.86 13.71 -0.34
CA VAL A 159 3.15 13.59 0.35
C VAL A 159 2.93 12.82 1.64
N ASN A 160 3.75 11.80 1.87
CA ASN A 160 3.79 11.07 3.13
C ASN A 160 4.96 11.59 3.94
N LEU A 161 4.71 11.95 5.21
CA LEU A 161 5.70 12.55 6.10
C LEU A 161 6.18 11.51 7.12
N PRO A 162 7.48 11.44 7.42
CA PRO A 162 8.06 10.46 8.36
C PRO A 162 7.71 10.82 9.81
N THR A 163 6.43 10.67 10.16
CA THR A 163 5.87 11.05 11.47
C THR A 163 5.37 9.84 12.25
N GLY A 164 5.31 8.67 11.61
CA GLY A 164 4.85 7.44 12.23
C GLY A 164 5.90 6.77 13.10
N GLU A 165 5.50 5.65 13.69
CA GLU A 165 6.34 4.80 14.52
C GLU A 165 7.38 4.07 13.66
N TYR A 166 8.65 4.30 13.98
CA TYR A 166 9.78 3.67 13.32
C TYR A 166 10.85 3.26 14.33
N ASN A 167 11.35 2.05 14.18
CA ASN A 167 12.48 1.55 14.94
C ASN A 167 13.40 0.74 14.03
N GLN A 168 14.65 1.18 13.91
CA GLN A 168 15.69 0.50 13.12
C GLN A 168 15.93 -0.95 13.53
N GLN A 169 15.57 -1.35 14.75
CA GLN A 169 15.74 -2.72 15.27
C GLN A 169 14.55 -3.63 14.94
N LYS A 170 13.63 -3.15 14.08
CA LYS A 170 12.47 -3.86 13.58
C LYS A 170 12.56 -4.03 12.07
N ASP A 171 12.00 -5.12 11.61
CA ASP A 171 11.86 -5.47 10.20
C ASP A 171 10.58 -4.81 9.65
N ILE A 172 9.45 -4.98 10.34
CA ILE A 172 8.16 -4.43 9.92
C ILE A 172 7.81 -3.24 10.79
N ASN A 173 7.74 -2.05 10.17
CA ASN A 173 7.40 -0.78 10.80
C ASN A 173 6.15 -0.15 10.15
N PRO A 174 5.31 0.57 10.91
CA PRO A 174 4.24 1.40 10.35
C PRO A 174 4.73 2.57 9.47
N SER A 175 5.88 3.16 9.81
CA SER A 175 6.56 4.20 9.03
C SER A 175 7.80 3.63 8.33
N ASN A 176 8.17 4.19 7.17
CA ASN A 176 9.44 3.89 6.51
C ASN A 176 10.57 4.87 6.87
N ASN A 177 10.30 5.86 7.74
CA ASN A 177 11.21 6.93 8.14
C ASN A 177 11.81 7.71 6.96
N ALA A 178 11.04 7.88 5.90
CA ALA A 178 11.40 8.74 4.79
C ALA A 178 10.19 9.55 4.32
N VAL A 179 10.46 10.70 3.71
CA VAL A 179 9.42 11.37 2.92
C VAL A 179 9.14 10.51 1.67
N SER A 180 7.88 10.42 1.26
CA SER A 180 7.54 9.91 -0.07
C SER A 180 6.56 10.83 -0.78
N PHE A 181 6.69 10.93 -2.10
CA PHE A 181 5.77 11.65 -2.97
C PHE A 181 5.01 10.62 -3.81
N ASP A 182 3.69 10.59 -3.66
CA ASP A 182 2.81 9.57 -4.26
C ASP A 182 1.65 10.22 -5.04
N PRO A 183 1.94 11.09 -6.03
CA PRO A 183 0.90 11.73 -6.83
C PRO A 183 0.06 10.69 -7.56
N TYR A 184 -1.22 11.00 -7.74
CA TYR A 184 -2.14 10.08 -8.38
C TYR A 184 -3.20 10.75 -9.23
N TRP A 185 -3.72 9.98 -10.17
CA TRP A 185 -4.91 10.28 -10.94
C TRP A 185 -6.00 9.27 -10.62
N ALA A 186 -7.17 9.75 -10.19
CA ALA A 186 -8.33 8.91 -9.95
C ALA A 186 -9.45 9.29 -10.92
N ALA A 187 -10.19 8.29 -11.41
CA ALA A 187 -11.24 8.48 -12.40
C ALA A 187 -12.39 7.50 -12.20
N THR A 188 -13.58 7.89 -12.67
CA THR A 188 -14.75 7.02 -12.78
C THR A 188 -15.48 7.31 -14.08
N TYR A 189 -15.82 6.25 -14.79
CA TYR A 189 -16.56 6.26 -16.04
C TYR A 189 -17.88 5.51 -15.88
N TRP A 190 -18.96 6.08 -16.41
CA TRP A 190 -20.29 5.47 -16.44
C TRP A 190 -20.59 4.97 -17.84
N PHE A 191 -20.62 3.65 -18.02
CA PHE A 191 -21.10 3.04 -19.26
C PHE A 191 -22.58 3.38 -19.46
N ASN A 192 -23.34 3.28 -18.37
CA ASN A 192 -24.74 3.71 -18.25
C ASN A 192 -24.99 4.13 -16.78
N PRO A 193 -26.18 4.64 -16.42
CA PRO A 193 -26.44 5.13 -15.05
C PRO A 193 -26.22 4.08 -13.94
N LYS A 194 -26.29 2.79 -14.27
CA LYS A 194 -26.12 1.69 -13.31
C LYS A 194 -24.72 1.09 -13.31
N TRP A 195 -23.97 1.16 -14.39
CA TRP A 195 -22.69 0.46 -14.55
C TRP A 195 -21.50 1.42 -14.65
N THR A 196 -20.55 1.26 -13.74
CA THR A 196 -19.35 2.09 -13.63
C THR A 196 -18.05 1.29 -13.69
N ALA A 197 -16.99 1.95 -14.14
CA ALA A 197 -15.61 1.54 -13.93
C ALA A 197 -14.83 2.68 -13.29
N SER A 198 -14.01 2.36 -12.30
CA SER A 198 -13.21 3.31 -11.54
C SER A 198 -11.75 2.87 -11.51
N THR A 199 -10.83 3.82 -11.46
CA THR A 199 -9.41 3.55 -11.31
C THR A 199 -8.75 4.68 -10.52
N ARG A 200 -7.66 4.34 -9.85
CA ARG A 200 -6.74 5.29 -9.21
C ARG A 200 -5.33 4.79 -9.46
N ILE A 201 -4.50 5.58 -10.12
CA ILE A 201 -3.14 5.21 -10.52
C ILE A 201 -2.18 6.20 -9.88
N HIS A 202 -1.20 5.68 -9.15
CA HIS A 202 -0.18 6.45 -8.45
C HIS A 202 1.20 6.21 -9.04
N TYR A 203 2.06 7.20 -8.84
CA TYR A 203 3.50 7.06 -9.03
C TYR A 203 4.20 7.36 -7.70
N LEU A 204 4.84 6.37 -7.11
CA LEU A 204 5.54 6.49 -5.85
C LEU A 204 7.02 6.82 -6.07
N TYR A 205 7.45 7.94 -5.51
CA TYR A 205 8.85 8.32 -5.37
C TYR A 205 9.22 8.42 -3.89
N ASN A 206 10.24 7.67 -3.47
CA ASN A 206 10.73 7.69 -2.09
C ASN A 206 11.98 8.54 -1.98
N PHE A 207 12.06 9.36 -0.93
CA PHE A 207 13.30 10.01 -0.52
C PHE A 207 14.10 9.08 0.40
N LYS A 208 15.28 9.55 0.84
CA LYS A 208 16.17 8.76 1.68
C LYS A 208 15.63 8.62 3.11
N ASN A 209 15.88 7.45 3.68
CA ASN A 209 15.90 7.21 5.11
C ASN A 209 17.38 7.18 5.54
N ASP A 210 17.80 8.17 6.33
CA ASP A 210 19.19 8.33 6.81
C ASP A 210 19.48 7.49 8.07
N ASP A 211 18.58 6.57 8.40
CA ASP A 211 18.64 5.73 9.58
C ASP A 211 18.06 4.34 9.27
N PRO A 212 18.64 3.61 8.30
CA PRO A 212 18.08 2.37 7.78
C PRO A 212 18.05 1.25 8.82
N SER A 213 17.14 0.30 8.62
CA SER A 213 17.02 -0.87 9.48
C SER A 213 18.34 -1.64 9.60
N TYR A 214 18.54 -2.31 10.75
CA TYR A 214 19.66 -3.21 11.01
C TYR A 214 19.90 -4.26 9.92
N ALA A 215 18.86 -4.59 9.15
CA ALA A 215 18.92 -5.48 7.99
C ALA A 215 19.90 -4.98 6.89
N PHE A 216 20.26 -3.69 6.88
CA PHE A 216 21.24 -3.09 5.97
C PHE A 216 22.64 -2.92 6.58
N ALA A 217 22.96 -3.65 7.66
CA ALA A 217 24.31 -3.86 8.18
C ALA A 217 25.13 -2.58 8.45
N GLY A 218 24.50 -1.53 8.99
CA GLY A 218 25.18 -0.28 9.34
C GLY A 218 25.34 0.71 8.19
N ALA A 219 24.54 0.57 7.13
CA ALA A 219 24.40 1.59 6.10
C ALA A 219 24.04 2.96 6.69
N ASN A 220 24.52 4.03 6.05
CA ASN A 220 24.23 5.40 6.47
C ASN A 220 22.88 5.86 5.92
N ASP A 221 22.53 5.44 4.71
CA ASP A 221 21.24 5.74 4.11
C ASP A 221 20.72 4.61 3.23
N MET A 222 19.40 4.55 3.12
CA MET A 222 18.71 3.77 2.10
C MET A 222 17.68 4.63 1.36
N GLN A 223 17.42 4.30 0.10
CA GLN A 223 16.33 4.85 -0.67
C GLN A 223 15.56 3.70 -1.34
N ALA A 224 14.32 3.49 -0.90
CA ALA A 224 13.45 2.52 -1.54
C ALA A 224 13.22 2.89 -3.01
N GLY A 225 13.13 1.88 -3.88
CA GLY A 225 12.90 2.13 -5.30
C GLY A 225 11.56 2.82 -5.57
N GLN A 226 11.41 3.33 -6.79
CA GLN A 226 10.18 3.95 -7.26
C GLN A 226 9.18 2.87 -7.67
N ALA A 227 7.89 3.13 -7.53
CA ALA A 227 6.84 2.16 -7.83
C ALA A 227 5.65 2.80 -8.56
N ILE A 228 4.92 1.98 -9.30
CA ILE A 228 3.60 2.32 -9.83
C ILE A 228 2.62 1.39 -9.14
N HIS A 229 1.52 1.95 -8.64
CA HIS A 229 0.45 1.16 -8.07
C HIS A 229 -0.91 1.71 -8.45
N ALA A 230 -1.90 0.85 -8.54
CA ALA A 230 -3.23 1.22 -8.96
C ALA A 230 -4.32 0.42 -8.26
N ASN A 231 -5.43 1.09 -7.97
CA ASN A 231 -6.70 0.46 -7.65
C ASN A 231 -7.59 0.51 -8.89
N PHE A 232 -8.40 -0.52 -9.09
CA PHE A 232 -9.39 -0.56 -10.15
C PHE A 232 -10.65 -1.28 -9.69
N ALA A 233 -11.80 -0.88 -10.22
CA ALA A 233 -13.07 -1.48 -9.88
C ALA A 233 -14.07 -1.34 -11.02
N THR A 234 -15.05 -2.25 -11.06
CA THR A 234 -16.27 -2.07 -11.83
C THR A 234 -17.46 -2.55 -11.01
N ASP A 235 -18.55 -1.78 -11.03
CA ASP A 235 -19.73 -2.06 -10.23
C ASP A 235 -21.02 -1.80 -10.98
N TYR A 236 -22.07 -2.52 -10.57
CA TYR A 236 -23.41 -2.41 -11.09
C TYR A 236 -24.40 -2.08 -9.97
N ALA A 237 -25.23 -1.06 -10.17
CA ALA A 237 -26.30 -0.68 -9.27
C ALA A 237 -27.47 -1.68 -9.36
N ILE A 238 -27.62 -2.49 -8.31
CA ILE A 238 -28.73 -3.43 -8.15
C ILE A 238 -29.99 -2.66 -7.74
N THR A 239 -29.83 -1.71 -6.83
CA THR A 239 -30.85 -0.73 -6.42
C THR A 239 -30.24 0.68 -6.48
N GLU A 240 -31.03 1.71 -6.17
CA GLU A 240 -30.50 3.07 -6.04
C GLU A 240 -29.45 3.20 -4.93
N GLN A 241 -29.54 2.36 -3.90
CA GLN A 241 -28.69 2.41 -2.71
C GLN A 241 -27.54 1.40 -2.77
N PHE A 242 -27.73 0.29 -3.47
CA PHE A 242 -26.84 -0.87 -3.41
C PHE A 242 -26.17 -1.16 -4.75
N ARG A 243 -24.84 -1.24 -4.71
CA ARG A 243 -23.96 -1.57 -5.82
C ARG A 243 -23.13 -2.81 -5.48
N LEU A 244 -22.97 -3.69 -6.47
CA LEU A 244 -22.11 -4.88 -6.40
C LEU A 244 -21.10 -4.84 -7.52
N GLY A 245 -19.88 -5.28 -7.25
CA GLY A 245 -18.82 -5.19 -8.23
C GLY A 245 -17.62 -6.09 -7.96
N LEU A 246 -16.69 -6.01 -8.91
CA LEU A 246 -15.34 -6.54 -8.78
C LEU A 246 -14.38 -5.38 -8.58
N ASN A 247 -13.35 -5.61 -7.79
CA ASN A 247 -12.32 -4.63 -7.50
C ASN A 247 -10.98 -5.33 -7.35
N GLY A 248 -9.91 -4.58 -7.52
CA GLY A 248 -8.56 -5.10 -7.44
C GLY A 248 -7.55 -3.99 -7.29
N TYR A 249 -6.31 -4.40 -7.04
CA TYR A 249 -5.17 -3.52 -7.04
C TYR A 249 -3.96 -4.22 -7.64
N TRP A 250 -2.99 -3.41 -8.05
CA TRP A 250 -1.73 -3.85 -8.61
C TRP A 250 -0.62 -2.93 -8.14
N LEU A 251 0.54 -3.47 -7.82
CA LEU A 251 1.75 -2.72 -7.50
C LEU A 251 2.94 -3.35 -8.20
N LYS A 252 3.82 -2.50 -8.72
CA LYS A 252 5.13 -2.90 -9.22
C LYS A 252 6.18 -1.84 -8.96
N GLN A 253 7.24 -2.24 -8.28
CA GLN A 253 8.45 -1.45 -8.16
C GLN A 253 9.22 -1.45 -9.49
N VAL A 254 9.57 -0.27 -9.98
CA VAL A 254 10.17 -0.05 -11.31
C VAL A 254 11.67 0.25 -11.24
N THR A 255 12.19 0.72 -10.10
CA THR A 255 13.63 0.90 -9.87
C THR A 255 14.12 0.07 -8.69
N ASP A 256 15.41 -0.24 -8.68
CA ASP A 256 16.03 -0.93 -7.54
C ASP A 256 16.12 0.00 -6.32
N THR A 257 16.15 -0.60 -5.13
CA THR A 257 16.49 0.09 -3.87
C THR A 257 17.97 0.46 -3.88
N GLU A 258 18.31 1.63 -3.36
CA GLU A 258 19.68 2.11 -3.20
C GLU A 258 20.07 2.06 -1.72
N VAL A 259 21.29 1.60 -1.41
CA VAL A 259 21.86 1.55 -0.07
C VAL A 259 23.26 2.13 -0.14
N ASP A 260 23.54 3.18 0.65
CA ASP A 260 24.78 3.97 0.55
C ASP A 260 25.11 4.42 -0.89
N GLY A 261 24.07 4.73 -1.67
CA GLY A 261 24.18 5.13 -3.08
C GLY A 261 24.37 4.00 -4.09
N GLU A 262 24.45 2.75 -3.64
CA GLU A 262 24.61 1.58 -4.52
C GLU A 262 23.29 0.83 -4.74
N LYS A 263 23.00 0.48 -6.00
CA LYS A 263 21.75 -0.22 -6.36
C LYS A 263 21.80 -1.69 -5.96
N VAL A 264 20.85 -2.09 -5.12
CA VAL A 264 20.70 -3.48 -4.67
C VAL A 264 19.63 -4.20 -5.48
N LYS A 265 20.08 -5.13 -6.33
CA LYS A 265 19.21 -5.93 -7.21
C LYS A 265 18.43 -6.98 -6.44
N GLY A 266 17.30 -7.42 -7.01
CA GLY A 266 16.50 -8.53 -6.49
C GLY A 266 15.61 -8.16 -5.32
N ARG A 267 15.46 -6.87 -5.01
CA ARG A 267 14.60 -6.36 -3.92
C ARG A 267 13.27 -5.78 -4.40
N ARG A 268 13.03 -5.79 -5.71
CA ARG A 268 11.83 -5.19 -6.29
C ARG A 268 10.60 -5.93 -5.81
N GLU A 269 9.61 -5.14 -5.43
CA GLU A 269 8.35 -5.63 -4.92
C GLU A 269 7.26 -5.62 -6.00
N GLN A 270 6.42 -6.65 -6.03
CA GLN A 270 5.19 -6.64 -6.83
C GLN A 270 4.08 -7.43 -6.15
N VAL A 271 2.84 -7.09 -6.46
CA VAL A 271 1.65 -7.85 -6.07
C VAL A 271 0.49 -7.43 -6.96
N TRP A 272 -0.45 -8.32 -7.20
CA TRP A 272 -1.78 -7.92 -7.62
C TRP A 272 -2.85 -8.70 -6.90
N ALA A 273 -4.05 -8.13 -6.83
CA ALA A 273 -5.16 -8.74 -6.15
C ALA A 273 -6.47 -8.42 -6.87
N ILE A 274 -7.43 -9.32 -6.69
CA ILE A 274 -8.80 -9.13 -7.16
C ILE A 274 -9.77 -9.74 -6.16
N GLY A 275 -10.98 -9.21 -6.12
CA GLY A 275 -12.07 -9.84 -5.41
C GLY A 275 -13.38 -9.07 -5.48
N PRO A 276 -14.39 -9.55 -4.74
CA PRO A 276 -15.71 -8.95 -4.74
C PRO A 276 -15.74 -7.68 -3.89
N GLY A 277 -16.72 -6.83 -4.16
CA GLY A 277 -17.03 -5.71 -3.28
C GLY A 277 -18.46 -5.26 -3.43
N ALA A 278 -18.91 -4.54 -2.40
CA ALA A 278 -20.22 -3.93 -2.37
C ALA A 278 -20.13 -2.49 -1.86
N MET A 279 -21.05 -1.65 -2.31
CA MET A 279 -21.28 -0.32 -1.76
C MET A 279 -22.75 -0.15 -1.42
N TYR A 280 -23.01 0.36 -0.23
CA TYR A 280 -24.34 0.75 0.24
C TYR A 280 -24.35 2.24 0.55
N SER A 281 -25.31 2.95 -0.02
CA SER A 281 -25.52 4.38 0.21
C SER A 281 -26.75 4.55 1.09
N PHE A 282 -26.55 4.95 2.34
CA PHE A 282 -27.65 5.22 3.27
C PHE A 282 -28.34 6.54 2.92
N SER A 283 -27.56 7.49 2.40
CA SER A 283 -28.01 8.80 1.96
C SER A 283 -27.11 9.29 0.82
N LYS A 284 -27.30 10.53 0.39
CA LYS A 284 -26.37 11.22 -0.51
C LYS A 284 -25.02 11.58 0.15
N ASN A 285 -24.96 11.56 1.48
CA ASN A 285 -23.81 11.97 2.28
C ASN A 285 -23.10 10.76 2.93
N ASP A 286 -23.79 9.63 3.07
CA ASP A 286 -23.34 8.49 3.88
C ASP A 286 -23.23 7.22 3.04
N HIS A 287 -22.01 6.71 2.93
CA HIS A 287 -21.70 5.55 2.11
C HIS A 287 -20.81 4.57 2.85
N LEU A 288 -21.10 3.28 2.70
CA LEU A 288 -20.28 2.18 3.19
C LEU A 288 -19.81 1.36 2.00
N VAL A 289 -18.52 1.12 1.92
CA VAL A 289 -17.89 0.24 0.92
C VAL A 289 -17.23 -0.91 1.65
N ALA A 290 -17.45 -2.14 1.20
CA ALA A 290 -16.81 -3.33 1.72
C ALA A 290 -16.18 -4.12 0.56
N ASN A 291 -14.90 -4.43 0.68
CA ASN A 291 -14.12 -5.15 -0.33
C ASN A 291 -13.39 -6.34 0.32
N ALA A 292 -13.24 -7.41 -0.45
CA ALA A 292 -12.33 -8.50 -0.15
C ALA A 292 -11.37 -8.68 -1.32
N TYR A 293 -10.08 -8.85 -1.03
CA TYR A 293 -9.04 -9.04 -2.03
C TYR A 293 -8.24 -10.29 -1.74
N PHE A 294 -7.91 -11.02 -2.79
CA PHE A 294 -7.03 -12.19 -2.75
C PHE A 294 -5.78 -11.87 -3.58
N GLU A 295 -4.62 -11.82 -2.94
CA GLU A 295 -3.35 -11.47 -3.57
C GLU A 295 -2.73 -12.66 -4.30
N GLN A 296 -1.98 -12.36 -5.36
CA GLN A 296 -1.27 -13.33 -6.17
C GLN A 296 -0.09 -12.70 -6.93
N ASP A 297 0.76 -13.58 -7.47
CA ASP A 297 1.97 -13.25 -8.24
C ASP A 297 2.90 -12.27 -7.52
N THR A 298 3.00 -12.44 -6.21
CA THR A 298 3.77 -11.58 -5.33
C THR A 298 5.27 -11.86 -5.44
N GLU A 299 6.10 -10.83 -5.38
CA GLU A 299 7.56 -10.93 -5.20
C GLU A 299 7.98 -9.96 -4.11
N ASN A 300 8.85 -10.39 -3.20
CA ASN A 300 9.35 -9.59 -2.08
C ASN A 300 8.24 -8.85 -1.31
N ARG A 301 7.09 -9.48 -1.06
CA ARG A 301 6.00 -8.95 -0.20
C ARG A 301 5.24 -10.11 0.46
N PRO A 302 4.32 -9.87 1.41
CA PRO A 302 3.37 -10.89 1.85
C PRO A 302 2.36 -11.15 0.73
N GLU A 303 1.90 -12.40 0.60
CA GLU A 303 0.77 -12.78 -0.26
C GLU A 303 -0.34 -13.31 0.63
N GLY A 304 -1.51 -12.69 0.59
CA GLY A 304 -2.58 -13.01 1.54
C GLY A 304 -3.96 -12.51 1.13
N THR A 305 -4.83 -12.41 2.13
CA THR A 305 -6.20 -11.92 1.99
C THR A 305 -6.36 -10.62 2.73
N ARG A 306 -7.04 -9.66 2.10
CA ARG A 306 -7.30 -8.34 2.65
C ARG A 306 -8.80 -8.09 2.67
N LEU A 307 -9.32 -7.84 3.87
CA LEU A 307 -10.68 -7.35 4.05
C LEU A 307 -10.63 -5.86 4.33
N GLN A 308 -11.52 -5.11 3.70
CA GLN A 308 -11.60 -3.68 3.91
C GLN A 308 -13.03 -3.19 4.01
N VAL A 309 -13.24 -2.29 4.95
CA VAL A 309 -14.44 -1.50 5.08
C VAL A 309 -14.07 -0.03 5.06
N ARG A 310 -14.80 0.78 4.29
CA ARG A 310 -14.66 2.23 4.23
C ARG A 310 -16.01 2.88 4.44
N TYR A 311 -16.12 3.69 5.48
CA TYR A 311 -17.26 4.58 5.68
C TYR A 311 -16.91 5.98 5.20
N VAL A 312 -17.84 6.65 4.53
CA VAL A 312 -17.70 8.03 4.02
C VAL A 312 -18.88 8.85 4.53
N HIS A 313 -18.59 9.99 5.13
CA HIS A 313 -19.57 11.00 5.55
C HIS A 313 -19.23 12.36 4.97
N HIS A 314 -20.25 13.09 4.52
CA HIS A 314 -20.17 14.48 4.09
C HIS A 314 -21.00 15.39 5.02
N PHE A 315 -20.37 16.45 5.52
CA PHE A 315 -20.94 17.42 6.48
C PHE A 315 -21.66 18.58 5.80
#